data_AF-A0A936Q4K3-F1
#
_entry.id   AF-A0A936Q4K3-F1
#
_cell.length_a   1.000
_cell.length_b   1.000
_cell.length_c   1.000
_cell.angle_alpha   90.00
_cell.angle_beta   90.00
_cell.angle_gamma   90.00
#
_symmetry.space_group_name_H-M   'P 1'
#
loop_
_entity.id
_entity.type
_entity.pdbx_description
1 polymer ?
#
loop_
_entity_poly.entity_id
_entity_poly.type
_entity_poly.pdbx_seq_one_letter_code
_entity_poly.pdbx_strand_id
1 'polypeptide(L)'
;MGATLSEPPLISLFDALPAPTNLCEHQSRFMEHDGELVLDWTHTNSIDYDPDTEELIVLTHFLDAIVSVPVTGGEAKVFGRISGYNTPNGEAPFSHAHSSMLRSDHALLFDNGLHYSPPLSRLVSVSWDERDHSIWEDWSFEDPNAGVVQVLGDAQPTPSGGALASYSTQGRIIEVTERGEVVWTLESEAGAGLGRLLWVDQF
;
A
#
# COMPACT_ATOMS: atom_id res chain seq x y z
N MET A 1 -37.41 0.91 -11.02
CA MET A 1 -36.62 0.95 -12.27
C MET A 1 -35.18 0.74 -11.86
N GLY A 2 -34.68 -0.50 -12.02
CA GLY A 2 -33.30 -0.83 -11.69
C GLY A 2 -32.39 -0.31 -12.79
N ALA A 3 -31.31 0.36 -12.41
CA ALA A 3 -30.25 0.68 -13.35
C ALA A 3 -29.56 -0.62 -13.76
N THR A 4 -29.83 -1.09 -14.97
CA THR A 4 -28.98 -2.07 -15.64
C THR A 4 -27.66 -1.37 -15.95
N LEU A 5 -26.58 -1.76 -15.26
CA LEU A 5 -25.22 -1.45 -15.67
C LEU A 5 -24.99 -2.17 -17.02
N SER A 6 -25.14 -1.45 -18.12
CA SER A 6 -25.04 -1.99 -19.48
C SER A 6 -23.63 -1.92 -20.07
N GLU A 7 -22.66 -1.42 -19.31
CA GLU A 7 -21.26 -1.42 -19.69
C GLU A 7 -20.49 -2.37 -18.78
N PRO A 8 -19.56 -3.18 -19.31
CA PRO A 8 -18.67 -3.95 -18.45
C PRO A 8 -18.00 -2.99 -17.46
N PRO A 9 -17.77 -3.41 -16.20
CA PRO A 9 -17.10 -2.53 -15.25
C PRO A 9 -15.77 -2.07 -15.87
N LEU A 10 -15.52 -0.75 -15.81
CA LEU A 10 -14.31 -0.11 -16.33
C LEU A 10 -13.01 -0.77 -15.79
N ILE A 11 -13.12 -1.55 -14.71
CA ILE A 11 -12.04 -2.29 -14.06
C ILE A 11 -12.55 -3.72 -13.77
N SER A 12 -12.22 -4.70 -14.61
CA SER A 12 -12.40 -6.16 -14.37
C SER A 12 -11.03 -6.86 -14.45
N LEU A 13 -9.99 -6.22 -13.92
CA LEU A 13 -8.63 -6.76 -13.98
C LEU A 13 -8.48 -8.00 -13.11
N PHE A 14 -9.12 -8.00 -11.94
CA PHE A 14 -8.96 -9.04 -10.95
C PHE A 14 -9.69 -10.34 -11.35
N ASP A 15 -10.76 -10.26 -12.14
CA ASP A 15 -11.47 -11.46 -12.64
C ASP A 15 -10.68 -12.21 -13.74
N ALA A 16 -9.73 -11.53 -14.38
CA ALA A 16 -8.84 -12.09 -15.40
C ALA A 16 -7.56 -12.70 -14.82
N LEU A 17 -7.25 -12.43 -13.55
CA LEU A 17 -6.21 -13.16 -12.82
C LEU A 17 -6.73 -14.58 -12.55
N PRO A 18 -5.88 -15.63 -12.66
CA PRO A 18 -6.29 -16.95 -12.21
C PRO A 18 -6.82 -16.85 -10.77
N ALA A 19 -7.89 -17.61 -10.46
CA ALA A 19 -8.43 -17.67 -9.10
C ALA A 19 -7.25 -17.74 -8.12
N PRO A 20 -7.16 -16.83 -7.14
CA PRO A 20 -5.95 -16.62 -6.38
C PRO A 20 -5.51 -17.94 -5.76
N THR A 21 -4.48 -18.55 -6.34
CA THR A 21 -4.07 -19.91 -5.96
C THR A 21 -3.29 -19.92 -4.66
N ASN A 22 -2.83 -18.76 -4.21
CA ASN A 22 -2.04 -18.58 -3.00
C ASN A 22 -2.53 -17.35 -2.23
N LEU A 23 -3.59 -17.55 -1.44
CA LEU A 23 -3.89 -16.66 -0.33
C LEU A 23 -2.96 -17.05 0.84
N CYS A 24 -2.04 -16.18 1.23
CA CYS A 24 -1.31 -16.19 2.51
C CYS A 24 -2.23 -16.44 3.71
N GLU A 25 -1.66 -16.97 4.79
CA GLU A 25 -2.42 -17.40 5.97
C GLU A 25 -3.28 -16.30 6.62
N HIS A 26 -2.92 -15.03 6.42
CA HIS A 26 -3.68 -13.87 6.88
C HIS A 26 -4.98 -13.60 6.09
N GLN A 27 -5.16 -14.23 4.93
CA GLN A 27 -6.27 -14.06 3.97
C GLN A 27 -7.45 -15.03 4.17
N SER A 28 -7.45 -15.89 5.19
CA SER A 28 -8.54 -16.88 5.42
C SER A 28 -9.89 -16.28 5.88
N ARG A 29 -10.13 -14.99 5.61
CA ARG A 29 -11.32 -14.25 6.01
C ARG A 29 -12.42 -14.38 4.96
N PHE A 30 -13.32 -15.33 5.17
CA PHE A 30 -14.67 -15.21 4.61
C PHE A 30 -15.39 -14.08 5.34
N MET A 31 -15.96 -13.16 4.59
CA MET A 31 -16.80 -12.08 5.13
C MET A 31 -18.23 -12.28 4.69
N GLU A 32 -19.19 -11.94 5.56
CA GLU A 32 -20.58 -11.86 5.16
C GLU A 32 -20.79 -10.56 4.38
N HIS A 33 -21.28 -10.69 3.15
CA HIS A 33 -21.70 -9.56 2.32
C HIS A 33 -23.06 -9.88 1.73
N ASP A 34 -24.07 -9.08 2.06
CA ASP A 34 -25.47 -9.27 1.64
C ASP A 34 -26.02 -10.70 1.88
N GLY A 35 -25.60 -11.34 2.97
CA GLY A 35 -26.04 -12.69 3.36
C GLY A 35 -25.30 -13.84 2.68
N GLU A 36 -24.28 -13.53 1.87
CA GLU A 36 -23.38 -14.52 1.26
C GLU A 36 -21.99 -14.47 1.91
N LEU A 37 -21.34 -15.62 2.00
CA LEU A 37 -19.93 -15.69 2.40
C LEU A 37 -19.07 -15.39 1.17
N VAL A 38 -18.46 -14.21 1.17
CA VAL A 38 -17.54 -13.76 0.13
C VAL A 38 -16.09 -13.84 0.60
N LEU A 39 -15.18 -14.01 -0.35
CA LEU A 39 -13.74 -14.09 -0.09
C LEU A 39 -13.11 -12.72 -0.29
N ASP A 40 -12.50 -12.18 0.76
CA ASP A 40 -11.75 -10.93 0.70
C ASP A 40 -10.33 -11.18 0.18
N TRP A 41 -10.19 -11.23 -1.13
CA TRP A 41 -8.99 -11.80 -1.73
C TRP A 41 -7.92 -10.76 -2.14
N THR A 42 -8.32 -9.53 -2.50
CA THR A 42 -7.38 -8.43 -2.78
C THR A 42 -7.19 -7.49 -1.59
N HIS A 43 -8.25 -7.26 -0.81
CA HIS A 43 -8.33 -6.22 0.21
C HIS A 43 -7.69 -4.90 -0.25
N THR A 44 -8.11 -4.43 -1.43
CA THR A 44 -7.61 -3.18 -1.99
C THR A 44 -7.88 -2.03 -1.02
N ASN A 45 -6.82 -1.35 -0.57
CA ASN A 45 -6.93 -0.37 0.51
C ASN A 45 -6.49 1.04 0.10
N SER A 46 -5.87 1.21 -1.08
CA SER A 46 -5.34 2.50 -1.53
C SER A 46 -5.49 2.68 -3.04
N ILE A 47 -5.72 3.92 -3.45
CA ILE A 47 -5.82 4.36 -4.84
C ILE A 47 -5.24 5.76 -4.97
N ASP A 48 -4.53 6.03 -6.06
CA ASP A 48 -4.06 7.36 -6.44
C ASP A 48 -4.16 7.54 -7.97
N TYR A 49 -4.18 8.78 -8.44
CA TYR A 49 -4.15 9.11 -9.87
C TYR A 49 -2.83 9.81 -10.20
N ASP A 50 -2.10 9.28 -11.17
CA ASP A 50 -0.89 9.90 -11.69
C ASP A 50 -1.22 10.73 -12.94
N PRO A 51 -1.19 12.07 -12.86
CA PRO A 51 -1.50 12.93 -13.99
C PRO A 51 -0.40 12.95 -15.06
N ASP A 52 0.83 12.56 -14.74
CA ASP A 52 1.94 12.60 -15.67
C ASP A 52 1.87 11.42 -16.66
N THR A 53 1.31 10.29 -16.23
CA THR A 53 1.11 9.08 -17.05
C THR A 53 -0.35 8.79 -17.38
N GLU A 54 -1.29 9.54 -16.80
CA GLU A 54 -2.74 9.30 -16.91
C GLU A 54 -3.13 7.88 -16.44
N GLU A 55 -2.58 7.43 -15.31
CA GLU A 55 -2.81 6.11 -14.74
C GLU A 55 -3.54 6.18 -13.38
N LEU A 56 -4.46 5.24 -13.14
CA LEU A 56 -4.97 4.93 -11.80
C LEU A 56 -4.11 3.85 -11.18
N ILE A 57 -3.62 4.12 -9.99
CA ILE A 57 -2.66 3.27 -9.28
C ILE A 57 -3.29 2.76 -8.02
N VAL A 58 -3.28 1.45 -7.83
CA VAL A 58 -4.04 0.76 -6.80
C VAL A 58 -3.11 -0.13 -6.00
N LEU A 59 -3.17 -0.04 -4.67
CA LEU A 59 -2.45 -0.95 -3.77
C LEU A 59 -3.41 -2.04 -3.27
N THR A 60 -3.06 -3.29 -3.55
CA THR A 60 -3.76 -4.46 -3.05
C THR A 60 -3.02 -5.00 -1.83
N HIS A 61 -3.62 -4.84 -0.65
CA HIS A 61 -3.02 -5.21 0.62
C HIS A 61 -2.64 -6.70 0.65
N PHE A 62 -3.57 -7.57 0.26
CA PHE A 62 -3.40 -9.01 0.39
C PHE A 62 -2.59 -9.69 -0.72
N LEU A 63 -2.37 -9.00 -1.86
CA LEU A 63 -1.49 -9.52 -2.91
C LEU A 63 -0.07 -8.95 -2.82
N ASP A 64 0.21 -8.06 -1.86
CA ASP A 64 1.48 -7.32 -1.77
C ASP A 64 1.85 -6.72 -3.13
N ALA A 65 0.88 -6.07 -3.79
CA ALA A 65 1.02 -5.61 -5.16
C ALA A 65 0.50 -4.19 -5.39
N ILE A 66 1.24 -3.47 -6.23
CA ILE A 66 0.84 -2.19 -6.81
C ILE A 66 0.40 -2.46 -8.24
N VAL A 67 -0.78 -1.98 -8.60
CA VAL A 67 -1.39 -2.18 -9.92
C VAL A 67 -1.60 -0.82 -10.56
N SER A 68 -0.97 -0.57 -11.70
CA SER A 68 -1.17 0.65 -12.50
C SER A 68 -2.05 0.37 -13.71
N VAL A 69 -3.07 1.20 -13.94
CA VAL A 69 -4.07 1.04 -15.00
C VAL A 69 -4.24 2.34 -15.77
N PRO A 70 -3.98 2.38 -17.09
CA PRO A 70 -4.26 3.57 -17.91
C PRO A 70 -5.75 3.94 -17.87
N VAL A 71 -6.08 5.20 -17.62
CA VAL A 71 -7.49 5.65 -17.56
C VAL A 71 -8.20 5.58 -18.89
N THR A 72 -7.45 5.57 -19.99
CA THR A 72 -7.96 5.37 -21.35
C THR A 72 -8.32 3.90 -21.64
N GLY A 73 -8.05 2.99 -20.71
CA GLY A 73 -8.09 1.55 -20.91
C GLY A 73 -6.78 1.02 -21.50
N GLY A 74 -6.52 -0.27 -21.29
CA GLY A 74 -5.28 -0.93 -21.70
C GLY A 74 -4.92 -2.11 -20.80
N GLU A 75 -3.71 -2.64 -20.98
CA GLU A 75 -3.15 -3.64 -20.08
C GLU A 75 -2.72 -2.98 -18.77
N ALA A 76 -3.04 -3.61 -17.64
CA ALA A 76 -2.56 -3.17 -16.34
C ALA A 76 -1.15 -3.69 -16.09
N LYS A 77 -0.37 -2.88 -15.39
CA LYS A 77 0.98 -3.22 -14.92
C LYS A 77 0.89 -3.64 -13.46
N VAL A 78 1.61 -4.68 -13.08
CA VAL A 78 1.62 -5.21 -11.72
C VAL A 78 3.04 -5.20 -11.20
N PHE A 79 3.25 -4.66 -10.00
CA PHE A 79 4.52 -4.57 -9.30
C PHE A 79 4.39 -5.18 -7.89
N GLY A 80 5.51 -5.58 -7.28
CA GLY A 80 5.51 -6.23 -5.95
C GLY A 80 5.52 -7.75 -6.01
N ARG A 81 5.02 -8.42 -4.96
CA ARG A 81 5.27 -9.86 -4.72
C ARG A 81 4.83 -10.78 -5.86
N ILE A 82 3.69 -10.50 -6.48
CA ILE A 82 3.10 -11.35 -7.52
C ILE A 82 3.47 -10.93 -8.95
N SER A 83 4.27 -9.87 -9.12
CA SER A 83 4.59 -9.29 -10.43
C SER A 83 5.58 -10.12 -11.26
N GLY A 84 6.39 -10.95 -10.61
CA GLY A 84 7.55 -11.58 -11.25
C GLY A 84 8.72 -10.63 -11.52
N TYR A 85 8.67 -9.38 -11.06
CA TYR A 85 9.79 -8.44 -11.15
C TYR A 85 10.94 -8.90 -10.26
N ASN A 86 12.16 -8.66 -10.72
CA ASN A 86 13.37 -8.94 -9.96
C ASN A 86 13.47 -7.97 -8.79
N THR A 87 13.81 -8.50 -7.62
CA THR A 87 14.19 -7.68 -6.46
C THR A 87 15.66 -7.92 -6.15
N PRO A 88 16.45 -6.88 -5.79
CA PRO A 88 17.89 -7.03 -5.54
C PRO A 88 18.24 -8.12 -4.53
N ASN A 89 17.36 -8.33 -3.54
CA ASN A 89 17.56 -9.29 -2.45
C ASN A 89 16.73 -10.59 -2.62
N GLY A 90 15.96 -10.72 -3.69
CA GLY A 90 15.05 -11.87 -3.90
C GLY A 90 13.81 -11.88 -2.99
N GLU A 91 13.61 -10.84 -2.19
CA GLU A 91 12.45 -10.67 -1.30
C GLU A 91 11.54 -9.55 -1.81
N ALA A 92 10.23 -9.65 -1.53
CA ALA A 92 9.28 -8.58 -1.83
C ALA A 92 9.60 -7.33 -0.98
N PRO A 93 9.56 -6.12 -1.55
CA PRO A 93 10.02 -4.92 -0.86
C PRO A 93 9.09 -4.43 0.26
N PHE A 94 7.86 -4.93 0.32
CA PHE A 94 6.87 -4.62 1.35
C PHE A 94 5.93 -5.81 1.60
N SER A 95 5.17 -5.75 2.70
CA SER A 95 4.17 -6.75 3.06
C SER A 95 2.95 -6.11 3.76
N HIS A 96 1.77 -6.39 3.21
CA HIS A 96 0.47 -5.96 3.70
C HIS A 96 0.38 -4.43 3.84
N ALA A 97 0.97 -3.70 2.90
CA ALA A 97 1.17 -2.25 3.03
C ALA A 97 -0.12 -1.42 2.90
N HIS A 98 -0.02 -0.16 3.34
CA HIS A 98 -0.98 0.93 3.13
C HIS A 98 -0.26 2.14 2.54
N SER A 99 -0.96 3.00 1.79
CA SER A 99 -0.36 4.22 1.26
C SER A 99 -1.39 5.30 0.91
N SER A 100 -0.96 6.56 0.99
CA SER A 100 -1.63 7.71 0.40
C SER A 100 -0.78 8.42 -0.65
N MET A 101 0.31 7.80 -1.11
CA MET A 101 1.20 8.32 -2.13
C MET A 101 1.66 7.18 -3.05
N LEU A 102 1.01 7.10 -4.22
CA LEU A 102 1.35 6.14 -5.26
C LEU A 102 1.60 6.89 -6.57
N ARG A 103 2.69 6.57 -7.26
CA ARG A 103 3.05 7.10 -8.58
C ARG A 103 3.38 5.96 -9.52
N SER A 104 3.44 6.26 -10.81
CA SER A 104 3.60 5.27 -11.88
C SER A 104 4.96 4.57 -11.86
N ASP A 105 5.94 5.13 -11.17
CA ASP A 105 7.32 4.63 -11.04
C ASP A 105 7.82 4.47 -9.59
N HIS A 106 7.09 4.99 -8.60
CA HIS A 106 7.46 4.87 -7.18
C HIS A 106 6.27 4.98 -6.22
N ALA A 107 6.48 4.57 -4.98
CA ALA A 107 5.51 4.70 -3.90
C ALA A 107 6.18 4.88 -2.54
N LEU A 108 5.55 5.67 -1.67
CA LEU A 108 5.84 5.70 -0.25
C LEU A 108 4.77 4.90 0.50
N LEU A 109 5.20 3.88 1.23
CA LEU A 109 4.33 2.90 1.85
C LEU A 109 4.52 2.90 3.37
N PHE A 110 3.41 2.74 4.08
CA PHE A 110 3.42 2.19 5.41
C PHE A 110 3.38 0.66 5.28
N ASP A 111 4.50 0.00 5.52
CA ASP A 111 4.68 -1.43 5.41
C ASP A 111 4.34 -2.10 6.75
N ASN A 112 3.24 -2.85 6.80
CA ASN A 112 2.80 -3.53 8.01
C ASN A 112 3.70 -4.73 8.33
N GLY A 113 4.38 -5.31 7.34
CA GLY A 113 5.47 -6.27 7.50
C GLY A 113 5.07 -7.62 8.10
N LEU A 114 3.84 -8.10 7.84
CA LEU A 114 3.32 -9.32 8.47
C LEU A 114 3.94 -10.61 7.94
N HIS A 115 4.61 -10.57 6.79
CA HIS A 115 5.39 -11.70 6.27
C HIS A 115 6.86 -11.69 6.73
N TYR A 116 7.28 -10.74 7.57
CA TYR A 116 8.62 -10.73 8.16
C TYR A 116 8.72 -11.63 9.39
N SER A 117 9.93 -12.10 9.69
CA SER A 117 10.20 -12.96 10.85
C SER A 117 11.39 -12.40 11.66
N PRO A 118 11.14 -11.70 12.79
CA PRO A 118 9.84 -11.36 13.36
C PRO A 118 9.06 -10.31 12.53
N PRO A 119 7.74 -10.18 12.70
CA PRO A 119 6.97 -9.10 12.08
C PRO A 119 7.50 -7.73 12.46
N LEU A 120 7.54 -6.81 11.50
CA LEU A 120 8.12 -5.48 11.67
C LEU A 120 7.36 -4.46 10.83
N SER A 121 6.82 -3.41 11.45
CA SER A 121 6.22 -2.31 10.70
C SER A 121 7.22 -1.18 10.47
N ARG A 122 7.27 -0.68 9.23
CA ARG A 122 8.24 0.34 8.81
C ARG A 122 7.65 1.26 7.75
N LEU A 123 8.32 2.37 7.52
CA LEU A 123 8.12 3.19 6.32
C LEU A 123 9.06 2.66 5.24
N VAL A 124 8.60 2.59 4.00
CA VAL A 124 9.42 2.16 2.87
C VAL A 124 9.08 2.96 1.62
N SER A 125 10.10 3.52 0.98
CA SER A 125 10.02 4.05 -0.37
C SER A 125 10.49 2.97 -1.34
N VAL A 126 9.68 2.71 -2.35
CA VAL A 126 9.98 1.72 -3.39
C VAL A 126 9.88 2.36 -4.76
N SER A 127 10.78 1.97 -5.66
CA SER A 127 10.77 2.35 -7.07
C SER A 127 10.88 1.12 -7.95
N TRP A 128 10.45 1.25 -9.20
CA TRP A 128 10.52 0.18 -10.19
C TRP A 128 10.87 0.71 -11.59
N ASP A 129 11.50 -0.15 -12.40
CA ASP A 129 11.74 0.10 -13.82
C ASP A 129 11.16 -1.07 -14.64
N GLU A 130 10.22 -0.75 -15.51
CA GLU A 130 9.57 -1.71 -16.40
C GLU A 130 10.53 -2.33 -17.42
N ARG A 131 11.54 -1.57 -17.89
CA ARG A 131 12.50 -2.03 -18.90
C ARG A 131 13.45 -3.06 -18.33
N ASP A 132 13.87 -2.84 -17.08
CA ASP A 132 14.77 -3.73 -16.36
C ASP A 132 14.01 -4.84 -15.61
N HIS A 133 12.68 -4.81 -15.64
CA HIS A 133 11.79 -5.70 -14.89
C HIS A 133 12.25 -5.84 -13.43
N SER A 134 12.44 -4.70 -12.76
CA SER A 134 12.96 -4.67 -11.40
C SER A 134 12.20 -3.71 -10.50
N ILE A 135 12.12 -4.06 -9.21
CA ILE A 135 11.57 -3.24 -8.13
C ILE A 135 12.52 -3.29 -6.94
N TRP A 136 12.79 -2.16 -6.31
CA TRP A 136 13.75 -2.04 -5.22
C TRP A 136 13.29 -1.05 -4.16
N GLU A 137 13.91 -1.15 -2.99
CA GLU A 137 13.76 -0.20 -1.89
C GLU A 137 14.77 0.94 -2.06
N ASP A 138 14.29 2.18 -2.10
CA ASP A 138 15.14 3.38 -2.12
C ASP A 138 15.51 3.83 -0.71
N TRP A 139 14.58 3.66 0.22
CA TRP A 139 14.69 4.13 1.59
C TRP A 139 13.75 3.35 2.50
N SER A 140 14.15 3.15 3.76
CA SER A 140 13.24 2.70 4.80
C SER A 140 13.55 3.30 6.15
N PHE A 141 12.55 3.30 7.02
CA PHE A 141 12.67 3.73 8.40
C PHE A 141 11.81 2.90 9.34
N GLU A 142 12.46 2.34 10.37
CA GLU A 142 11.81 1.69 11.50
C GLU A 142 11.82 2.66 12.68
N ASP A 143 10.63 2.99 13.22
CA ASP A 143 10.56 3.73 14.48
C ASP A 143 10.78 2.76 15.64
N PRO A 144 11.88 2.89 16.40
CA PRO A 144 12.18 1.98 17.51
C PRO A 144 11.15 2.05 18.65
N ASN A 145 10.23 3.02 18.64
CA ASN A 145 9.21 3.22 19.68
C ASN A 145 7.80 2.81 19.23
N ALA A 146 7.57 2.50 17.96
CA ALA A 146 6.21 2.29 17.46
C ALA A 146 5.71 0.85 17.67
N GLY A 147 6.59 -0.15 17.57
CA GLY A 147 6.19 -1.56 17.56
C GLY A 147 5.44 -1.94 16.27
N VAL A 148 4.79 -3.11 16.28
CA VAL A 148 4.12 -3.67 15.09
C VAL A 148 2.68 -3.15 14.97
N VAL A 149 2.35 -2.60 13.80
CA VAL A 149 1.01 -2.17 13.38
C VAL A 149 0.48 -3.22 12.41
N GLN A 150 -0.54 -3.99 12.81
CA GLN A 150 -1.04 -5.10 11.99
C GLN A 150 -2.06 -4.67 10.92
N VAL A 151 -2.72 -3.54 11.13
CA VAL A 151 -3.78 -3.02 10.28
C VAL A 151 -3.68 -1.52 10.21
N LEU A 152 -4.15 -0.93 9.10
CA LEU A 152 -4.08 0.50 8.84
C LEU A 152 -2.61 0.99 8.85
N GLY A 153 -2.46 2.31 8.97
CA GLY A 153 -1.20 3.01 8.85
C GLY A 153 -1.19 3.87 7.60
N ASP A 154 -0.32 4.88 7.61
CA ASP A 154 -0.17 5.78 6.46
C ASP A 154 1.20 6.44 6.47
N ALA A 155 1.66 6.83 5.28
CA ALA A 155 2.90 7.56 5.09
C ALA A 155 2.73 8.54 3.93
N GLN A 156 3.16 9.79 4.14
CA GLN A 156 3.19 10.82 3.10
C GLN A 156 4.53 11.54 3.10
N PRO A 157 5.04 11.95 1.91
CA PRO A 157 6.25 12.74 1.84
C PRO A 157 6.04 14.10 2.51
N THR A 158 7.08 14.62 3.16
CA THR A 158 7.08 15.99 3.66
C THR A 158 7.88 16.93 2.75
N PRO A 159 7.62 18.25 2.77
CA PRO A 159 8.40 19.21 1.99
C PRO A 159 9.90 19.23 2.33
N SER A 160 10.28 18.72 3.51
CA SER A 160 11.65 18.59 3.98
C SER A 160 12.38 17.36 3.40
N GLY A 161 11.73 16.54 2.58
CA GLY A 161 12.28 15.32 1.98
C GLY A 161 12.15 14.08 2.88
N GLY A 162 11.40 14.18 3.97
CA GLY A 162 11.14 13.09 4.90
C GLY A 162 9.77 12.45 4.69
N ALA A 163 9.24 11.86 5.76
CA ALA A 163 7.91 11.29 5.79
C ALA A 163 7.12 11.71 7.04
N LEU A 164 5.85 12.03 6.84
CA LEU A 164 4.83 12.15 7.88
C LEU A 164 4.09 10.81 7.93
N ALA A 165 4.14 10.13 9.08
CA ALA A 165 3.64 8.77 9.21
C ALA A 165 2.66 8.60 10.37
N SER A 166 1.62 7.79 10.15
CA SER A 166 0.64 7.36 11.14
C SER A 166 0.87 5.89 11.46
N TYR A 167 1.31 5.60 12.69
CA TYR A 167 1.32 4.26 13.26
C TYR A 167 -0.04 3.98 13.92
N SER A 168 -1.08 4.06 13.10
CA SER A 168 -2.52 3.97 13.43
C SER A 168 -2.89 3.39 14.80
N THR A 169 -2.85 2.06 14.94
CA THR A 169 -3.31 1.35 16.15
C THR A 169 -2.40 1.57 17.35
N GLN A 170 -1.19 2.08 17.13
CA GLN A 170 -0.25 2.44 18.19
C GLN A 170 -0.48 3.86 18.70
N GLY A 171 -1.44 4.60 18.12
CA GLY A 171 -1.81 5.94 18.57
C GLY A 171 -0.68 6.94 18.36
N ARG A 172 0.15 6.75 17.33
CA ARG A 172 1.39 7.52 17.15
C ARG A 172 1.47 8.11 15.76
N ILE A 173 1.83 9.39 15.68
CA ILE A 173 2.17 10.10 14.44
C ILE A 173 3.56 10.69 14.59
N ILE A 174 4.40 10.58 13.55
CA ILE A 174 5.74 11.16 13.52
C ILE A 174 5.97 11.93 12.22
N GLU A 175 6.81 12.95 12.28
CA GLU A 175 7.59 13.40 11.12
C GLU A 175 9.02 12.90 11.28
N VAL A 176 9.56 12.25 10.24
CA VAL A 176 10.93 11.76 10.18
C VAL A 176 11.63 12.30 8.95
N THR A 177 12.90 12.68 9.07
CA THR A 177 13.72 13.12 7.93
C THR A 177 14.21 11.93 7.09
N GLU A 178 14.71 12.21 5.88
CA GLU A 178 15.38 11.21 5.02
C GLU A 178 16.56 10.51 5.73
N ARG A 179 17.17 11.14 6.74
CA ARG A 179 18.26 10.56 7.55
C ARG A 179 17.77 9.68 8.69
N GLY A 180 16.47 9.49 8.85
CA GLY A 180 15.87 8.74 9.94
C GLY A 180 15.80 9.52 11.27
N GLU A 181 15.94 10.85 11.24
CA GLU A 181 15.80 11.68 12.44
C GLU A 181 14.32 12.06 12.65
N VAL A 182 13.73 11.65 13.77
CA VAL A 182 12.37 12.04 14.13
C VAL A 182 12.36 13.51 14.56
N VAL A 183 11.65 14.35 13.80
CA VAL A 183 11.55 15.80 13.99
C VAL A 183 10.56 16.13 15.10
N TRP A 184 9.39 15.49 15.08
CA TRP A 184 8.39 15.60 16.12
C TRP A 184 7.53 14.34 16.19
N THR A 185 6.80 14.22 17.29
CA THR A 185 5.90 13.10 17.57
C THR A 185 4.62 13.60 18.21
N LEU A 186 3.48 13.04 17.81
CA LEU A 186 2.21 13.13 18.50
C LEU A 186 1.79 11.72 18.96
N GLU A 187 1.40 11.60 20.23
CA GLU A 187 0.98 10.32 20.83
C GLU A 187 -0.42 10.42 21.42
N SER A 188 -1.14 9.32 21.35
CA SER A 188 -2.41 9.02 22.02
C SER A 188 -2.32 7.64 22.64
N GLU A 189 -3.40 7.21 23.31
CA GLU A 189 -3.50 5.82 23.75
C GLU A 189 -3.50 4.85 22.55
N ALA A 190 -2.90 3.68 22.74
CA ALA A 190 -2.99 2.59 21.79
C ALA A 190 -4.45 2.19 21.57
N GLY A 191 -4.80 1.81 20.35
CA GLY A 191 -6.17 1.52 19.92
C GLY A 191 -6.95 2.72 19.41
N ALA A 192 -6.39 3.94 19.43
CA ALA A 192 -7.03 5.13 18.88
C ALA A 192 -7.38 5.01 17.38
N GLY A 193 -6.62 4.18 16.64
CA GLY A 193 -6.89 3.89 15.23
C GLY A 193 -6.75 5.11 14.33
N LEU A 194 -5.64 5.82 14.44
CA LEU A 194 -5.40 7.04 13.66
C LEU A 194 -5.42 6.71 12.17
N GLY A 195 -6.21 7.47 11.40
CA GLY A 195 -6.43 7.22 9.98
C GLY A 195 -5.30 7.71 9.09
N ARG A 196 -5.66 7.98 7.82
CA ARG A 196 -4.78 8.61 6.83
C ARG A 196 -4.42 10.03 7.27
N LEU A 197 -3.22 10.45 6.91
CA LEU A 197 -2.70 11.78 7.16
C LEU A 197 -2.85 12.63 5.90
N LEU A 198 -2.82 13.94 6.07
CA LEU A 198 -2.65 14.88 4.96
C LEU A 198 -1.76 16.02 5.46
N TRP A 199 -0.64 16.23 4.78
CA TRP A 199 0.16 17.43 5.02
C TRP A 199 -0.57 18.66 4.48
N VAL A 200 -0.73 19.70 5.31
CA VAL A 200 -1.33 20.98 4.92
C VAL A 200 -0.40 22.13 5.30
N ASP A 201 0.01 22.93 4.31
CA ASP A 201 0.93 24.05 4.55
C ASP A 201 0.24 25.24 5.24
N GLN A 202 -1.08 25.41 5.01
CA GLN A 202 -1.89 26.49 5.54
C GLN A 202 -3.35 26.03 5.72
N PHE A 203 -4.03 26.57 6.75
CA PHE A 203 -5.46 26.39 7.01
C PHE A 203 -6.27 27.59 6.53
#